data_AF-A0A060LTS6-F1
#
_entry.id   AF-A0A060LTS6-F1
#
_cell.length_a   1.000
_cell.length_b   1.000
_cell.length_c   1.000
_cell.angle_alpha   90.00
_cell.angle_beta   90.00
_cell.angle_gamma   90.00
#
_symmetry.space_group_name_H-M   'P 1'
#
loop_
_entity.id
_entity.type
_entity.pdbx_description
1 polymer ?
#
loop_
_entity_poly.entity_id
_entity_poly.type
_entity_poly.pdbx_seq_one_letter_code
_entity_poly.pdbx_strand_id
1 'polypeptide(L)'
;MEDTQCLSHIQRISPLVKKIEDTLAQQNHLEAKQKQLERGPLRHLYHVKDLNSLFAVCILVYLFVFHTVFSDALITLYQLFSTIDVLFISFISMFVLFVCMPIFVYFLLIWSMNQLFKRWLHYDHKVHEVSLALKEAREVEQELKQTLSNQTTIPMYYLKTYALAKFETYFLRQRADSMKEAINLFELEQQHVLQQYRFYQYNGERRFTKMYEKAAEFEKQVSSSS
;
A
#
# COMPACT_ATOMS: atom_id res chain seq x y z
N MET A 1 -11.88 21.02 40.66
CA MET A 1 -12.48 21.94 39.64
C MET A 1 -11.72 21.87 38.32
N GLU A 2 -10.41 21.60 38.32
CA GLU A 2 -9.60 21.42 37.11
C GLU A 2 -9.93 20.13 36.33
N ASP A 3 -10.21 19.01 37.00
CA ASP A 3 -10.51 17.71 36.34
C ASP A 3 -11.73 17.79 35.42
N THR A 4 -12.78 18.50 35.86
CA THR A 4 -13.98 18.77 35.07
C THR A 4 -13.69 19.59 33.81
N GLN A 5 -12.70 20.49 33.87
CA GLN A 5 -12.29 21.28 32.70
C GLN A 5 -11.46 20.41 31.74
N CYS A 6 -10.51 19.62 32.23
CA CYS A 6 -9.73 18.69 31.40
C CYS A 6 -10.59 17.64 30.69
N LEU A 7 -11.55 17.04 31.40
CA LEU A 7 -12.49 16.09 30.82
C LEU A 7 -13.34 16.73 29.72
N SER A 8 -13.93 17.91 29.99
CA SER A 8 -14.74 18.63 29.01
C SER A 8 -13.92 19.03 27.77
N HIS A 9 -12.65 19.37 27.97
CA HIS A 9 -11.71 19.68 26.89
C HIS A 9 -11.44 18.46 26.00
N ILE A 10 -11.13 17.31 26.60
CA ILE A 10 -10.92 16.04 25.87
C ILE A 10 -12.16 15.66 25.07
N GLN A 11 -13.34 15.76 25.67
CA GLN A 11 -14.61 15.46 25.00
C GLN A 11 -14.88 16.39 23.82
N ARG A 12 -14.48 17.66 23.90
CA ARG A 12 -14.60 18.64 22.82
C ARG A 12 -13.67 18.33 21.64
N ILE A 13 -12.43 17.93 21.89
CA ILE A 13 -11.43 17.69 20.83
C ILE A 13 -11.51 16.28 20.23
N SER A 14 -12.04 15.29 20.97
CA SER A 14 -12.20 13.90 20.53
C SER A 14 -12.92 13.73 19.18
N PRO A 15 -14.06 14.40 18.90
CA PRO A 15 -14.71 14.29 17.58
C PRO A 15 -13.85 14.84 16.44
N LEU A 16 -13.04 15.87 16.68
CA LEU A 16 -12.13 16.43 15.68
C LEU A 16 -10.99 15.47 15.36
N VAL A 17 -10.37 14.87 16.40
CA VAL A 17 -9.32 13.86 16.24
C VAL A 17 -9.84 12.65 15.48
N LYS A 18 -11.03 12.16 15.84
CA LYS A 18 -11.66 11.06 15.12
C LYS A 18 -11.88 11.39 13.65
N LYS A 19 -12.38 12.60 13.34
CA LYS A 19 -12.58 13.04 11.95
C LYS A 19 -11.26 13.09 11.17
N ILE A 20 -10.17 13.55 11.78
CA ILE A 20 -8.84 13.55 11.16
C ILE A 20 -8.37 12.11 10.85
N GLU A 21 -8.52 11.18 11.81
CA GLU A 21 -8.16 9.78 11.59
C GLU A 21 -9.01 9.12 10.49
N ASP A 22 -10.32 9.39 10.46
CA ASP A 22 -11.24 8.91 9.42
C ASP A 22 -10.85 9.47 8.04
N THR A 23 -10.51 10.77 7.95
CA THR A 23 -10.02 11.40 6.71
C THR A 23 -8.69 10.78 6.26
N LEU A 24 -7.77 10.51 7.18
CA LEU A 24 -6.50 9.86 6.86
C LEU A 24 -6.69 8.42 6.37
N ALA A 25 -7.64 7.67 6.95
CA ALA A 25 -8.02 6.35 6.46
C ALA A 25 -8.62 6.43 5.04
N GLN A 26 -9.46 7.44 4.77
CA GLN A 26 -10.02 7.69 3.45
C GLN A 26 -8.91 8.03 2.43
N GLN A 27 -7.94 8.87 2.79
CA GLN A 27 -6.80 9.18 1.93
C GLN A 27 -6.00 7.93 1.57
N ASN A 28 -5.68 7.07 2.55
CA ASN A 28 -4.98 5.82 2.30
C ASN A 28 -5.75 4.91 1.32
N HIS A 29 -7.06 4.86 1.45
CA HIS A 29 -7.91 4.11 0.51
C HIS A 29 -7.89 4.72 -0.90
N LEU A 30 -7.99 6.05 -1.01
CA LEU A 30 -7.90 6.77 -2.30
C LEU A 30 -6.53 6.60 -2.96
N GLU A 31 -5.44 6.64 -2.19
CA GLU A 31 -4.08 6.38 -2.69
C GLU A 31 -3.93 4.95 -3.21
N ALA A 32 -4.46 3.96 -2.50
CA ALA A 32 -4.47 2.58 -2.95
C ALA A 32 -5.26 2.43 -4.26
N LYS A 33 -6.43 3.08 -4.35
CA LYS A 33 -7.27 3.11 -5.54
C LYS A 33 -6.58 3.81 -6.71
N GLN A 34 -5.92 4.94 -6.48
CA GLN A 34 -5.13 5.64 -7.50
C GLN A 34 -4.02 4.75 -8.05
N LYS A 35 -3.21 4.14 -7.17
CA LYS A 35 -2.15 3.20 -7.57
C LYS A 35 -2.70 2.00 -8.34
N GLN A 36 -3.90 1.54 -8.02
CA GLN A 36 -4.57 0.48 -8.77
C GLN A 36 -4.96 0.93 -10.17
N LEU A 37 -5.57 2.11 -10.31
CA LEU A 37 -5.97 2.68 -11.60
C LEU A 37 -4.76 2.99 -12.49
N GLU A 38 -3.69 3.55 -11.93
CA GLU A 38 -2.43 3.85 -12.65
C GLU A 38 -1.77 2.59 -13.19
N ARG A 39 -1.88 1.45 -12.51
CA ARG A 39 -1.33 0.17 -12.99
C ARG A 39 -2.20 -0.47 -14.07
N GLY A 40 -3.48 -0.12 -14.13
CA GLY A 40 -4.42 -0.60 -15.14
C GLY A 40 -5.04 -1.97 -14.84
N PRO A 41 -6.07 -2.36 -15.61
CA PRO A 41 -6.89 -3.54 -15.32
C PRO A 41 -6.13 -4.87 -15.48
N LEU A 42 -5.12 -4.91 -16.35
CA LEU A 42 -4.41 -6.16 -16.68
C LEU A 42 -3.25 -6.46 -15.73
N ARG A 43 -3.09 -5.71 -14.62
CA ARG A 43 -1.99 -5.90 -13.66
C ARG A 43 -1.80 -7.35 -13.20
N HIS A 44 -2.90 -8.07 -13.01
CA HIS A 44 -2.88 -9.46 -12.56
C HIS A 44 -2.18 -10.41 -13.54
N LEU A 45 -2.18 -10.08 -14.84
CA LEU A 45 -1.51 -10.89 -15.89
C LEU A 45 0.01 -10.72 -15.92
N TYR A 46 0.57 -9.78 -15.15
CA TYR A 46 2.02 -9.53 -15.06
C TYR A 46 2.69 -10.31 -13.92
N HIS A 47 1.94 -11.01 -13.06
CA HIS A 47 2.53 -11.76 -11.97
C HIS A 47 3.22 -13.02 -12.49
N VAL A 48 4.54 -13.09 -12.33
CA VAL A 48 5.40 -14.20 -12.78
C VAL A 48 4.98 -15.56 -12.18
N LYS A 49 4.40 -15.55 -10.97
CA LYS A 49 3.87 -16.77 -10.33
C LYS A 49 2.61 -17.31 -11.00
N ASP A 50 1.89 -16.45 -11.71
CA ASP A 50 0.68 -16.75 -12.45
C ASP A 50 0.96 -16.67 -13.95
N LEU A 51 2.13 -17.20 -14.39
CA LEU A 51 2.46 -17.44 -15.80
C LEU A 51 1.38 -18.35 -16.41
N ASN A 52 0.29 -17.69 -16.78
CA ASN A 52 -1.01 -18.28 -17.02
C ASN A 52 -1.04 -19.07 -18.32
N SER A 53 -2.07 -19.88 -18.49
CA SER A 53 -2.45 -20.51 -19.77
C SER A 53 -2.41 -19.54 -20.96
N LEU A 54 -2.62 -18.25 -20.75
CA LEU A 54 -2.51 -17.19 -21.75
C LEU A 54 -1.09 -17.06 -22.32
N PHE A 55 -0.05 -17.20 -21.49
CA PHE A 55 1.34 -17.24 -21.96
C PHE A 55 1.59 -18.47 -22.87
N ALA A 56 1.07 -19.63 -22.47
CA ALA A 56 1.19 -20.85 -23.28
C ALA A 56 0.46 -20.71 -24.63
N VAL A 57 -0.76 -20.15 -24.64
CA VAL A 57 -1.50 -19.85 -25.87
C VAL A 57 -0.74 -18.85 -26.73
N CYS A 58 -0.18 -17.78 -26.16
CA CYS A 58 0.64 -16.82 -26.90
C CYS A 58 1.89 -17.46 -27.51
N ILE A 59 2.58 -18.34 -26.79
CA ILE A 59 3.73 -19.09 -27.34
C ILE A 59 3.27 -20.00 -28.48
N LEU A 60 2.19 -20.74 -28.32
CA LEU A 60 1.69 -21.65 -29.36
C LEU A 60 1.32 -20.88 -30.63
N VAL A 61 0.59 -19.77 -30.50
CA VAL A 61 0.26 -18.89 -31.62
C VAL A 61 1.52 -18.28 -32.23
N TYR A 62 2.46 -17.83 -31.40
CA TYR A 62 3.74 -17.30 -31.87
C TYR A 62 4.49 -18.34 -32.69
N LEU A 63 4.71 -19.55 -32.17
CA LEU A 63 5.43 -20.63 -32.86
C LEU A 63 4.72 -21.03 -34.15
N PHE A 64 3.38 -21.11 -34.14
CA PHE A 64 2.60 -21.43 -35.33
C PHE A 64 2.73 -20.36 -36.42
N VAL A 65 2.50 -19.09 -36.08
CA VAL A 65 2.60 -17.96 -37.03
C VAL A 65 4.05 -17.79 -37.49
N PHE A 66 5.00 -17.90 -36.56
CA PHE A 66 6.41 -17.77 -36.87
C PHE A 66 6.88 -18.87 -37.84
N HIS A 67 6.51 -20.12 -37.60
CA HIS A 67 6.86 -21.22 -38.49
C HIS A 67 6.17 -21.11 -39.87
N THR A 68 4.89 -20.73 -39.90
CA THR A 68 4.13 -20.62 -41.16
C THR A 68 4.63 -19.46 -42.03
N VAL A 69 4.87 -18.29 -41.44
CA VAL A 69 5.27 -17.08 -42.16
C VAL A 69 6.77 -17.04 -42.47
N PHE A 70 7.63 -17.56 -41.58
CA PHE A 70 9.09 -17.44 -41.70
C PHE A 70 9.79 -18.77 -42.02
N SER A 71 9.07 -19.80 -42.46
CA SER A 71 9.65 -21.11 -42.81
C SER A 71 10.83 -21.00 -43.79
N ASP A 72 10.66 -20.28 -44.89
CA ASP A 72 11.71 -20.10 -45.91
C ASP A 72 12.93 -19.34 -45.36
N ALA A 73 12.69 -18.31 -44.54
CA ALA A 73 13.74 -17.56 -43.87
C ALA A 73 14.51 -18.41 -42.85
N LEU A 74 13.83 -19.29 -42.12
CA LEU A 74 14.43 -20.23 -41.18
C LEU A 74 15.31 -21.26 -41.89
N ILE A 75 14.87 -21.79 -43.03
CA ILE A 75 15.65 -22.73 -43.84
C ILE A 75 16.93 -22.04 -44.33
N THR A 76 16.80 -20.82 -44.83
CA THR A 76 17.94 -20.03 -45.32
C THR A 76 18.93 -19.72 -44.19
N LEU A 77 18.42 -19.34 -43.02
CA LEU A 77 19.22 -19.09 -41.81
C LEU A 77 19.94 -20.36 -41.33
N TYR A 78 19.25 -21.50 -41.35
CA TYR A 78 19.84 -22.79 -41.01
C TYR A 78 20.97 -23.18 -41.97
N GLN A 79 20.77 -23.00 -43.28
CA GLN A 79 21.80 -23.29 -44.28
C GLN A 79 23.03 -22.39 -44.12
N LEU A 80 22.81 -21.09 -43.83
CA LEU A 80 23.88 -20.13 -43.53
C LEU A 80 24.67 -20.54 -42.28
N PHE A 81 23.99 -20.97 -41.23
CA PHE A 81 24.66 -21.40 -40.01
C PHE A 81 25.31 -22.78 -40.10
N SER A 82 24.80 -23.67 -40.96
CA SER A 82 25.41 -24.98 -41.21
C SER A 82 26.70 -24.89 -42.04
N THR A 83 26.93 -23.78 -42.74
CA THR A 83 28.12 -23.59 -43.60
C THR A 83 29.28 -22.92 -42.88
N ILE A 84 29.03 -22.26 -41.75
CA ILE A 84 30.05 -21.56 -40.97
C ILE A 84 30.18 -22.31 -39.64
N ASP A 85 31.39 -22.77 -39.27
CA ASP A 85 31.68 -23.47 -38.01
C ASP A 85 31.52 -22.55 -36.78
N VAL A 86 30.30 -22.08 -36.52
CA VAL A 86 29.98 -21.14 -35.45
C VAL A 86 28.81 -21.64 -34.63
N LEU A 87 28.92 -22.89 -34.18
CA LEU A 87 27.94 -23.57 -33.33
C LEU A 87 27.47 -22.71 -32.15
N PHE A 88 28.36 -21.89 -31.57
CA PHE A 88 28.02 -20.98 -30.48
C PHE A 88 27.06 -19.86 -30.88
N ILE A 89 27.29 -19.21 -32.04
CA ILE A 89 26.40 -18.15 -32.53
C ILE A 89 25.05 -18.74 -32.95
N SER A 90 25.05 -19.92 -33.57
CA SER A 90 23.81 -20.62 -33.94
C SER A 90 22.99 -20.96 -32.71
N PHE A 91 23.62 -21.48 -31.65
CA PHE A 91 22.93 -21.79 -30.39
C PHE A 91 22.32 -20.53 -29.75
N ILE A 92 23.09 -19.43 -29.67
CA ILE A 92 22.58 -18.16 -29.12
C ILE A 92 21.43 -17.63 -29.97
N SER A 93 21.54 -17.66 -31.29
CA SER A 93 20.50 -17.17 -32.21
C SER A 93 19.20 -17.95 -32.02
N MET A 94 19.27 -19.28 -31.95
CA MET A 94 18.10 -20.13 -31.70
C MET A 94 17.50 -19.86 -30.31
N PHE A 95 18.33 -19.69 -29.27
CA PHE A 95 17.84 -19.35 -27.93
C PHE A 95 17.11 -18.00 -27.89
N VAL A 96 17.69 -16.97 -28.52
CA VAL A 96 17.06 -15.64 -28.59
C VAL A 96 15.73 -15.71 -29.34
N LEU A 97 15.69 -16.45 -30.45
CA LEU A 97 14.54 -16.48 -31.33
C LEU A 97 13.38 -17.32 -30.76
N PHE A 98 13.69 -18.47 -30.13
CA PHE A 98 12.66 -19.39 -29.62
C PHE A 98 12.33 -19.22 -28.14
N VAL A 99 13.16 -18.51 -27.36
CA VAL A 99 12.92 -18.29 -25.92
C VAL A 99 12.74 -16.81 -25.61
N CYS A 100 13.72 -15.96 -25.93
CA CYS A 100 13.67 -14.55 -25.55
C CYS A 100 12.58 -13.77 -26.30
N MET A 101 12.49 -13.95 -27.61
CA MET A 101 11.52 -13.27 -28.47
C MET A 101 10.05 -13.54 -28.07
N PRO A 102 9.58 -14.79 -27.88
CA PRO A 102 8.21 -15.02 -27.47
C PRO A 102 7.88 -14.42 -26.09
N ILE A 103 8.83 -14.46 -25.14
CA ILE A 103 8.67 -13.81 -23.84
C ILE A 103 8.52 -12.29 -24.01
N PHE A 104 9.37 -11.68 -24.83
CA PHE A 104 9.32 -10.25 -25.12
C PHE A 104 8.00 -9.85 -25.78
N VAL A 105 7.57 -10.58 -26.81
CA VAL A 105 6.31 -10.35 -27.53
C VAL A 105 5.11 -10.47 -26.58
N TYR A 106 5.10 -11.45 -25.68
CA TYR A 106 4.05 -11.62 -24.69
C TYR A 106 3.90 -10.37 -23.79
N PHE A 107 4.99 -9.90 -23.19
CA PHE A 107 4.94 -8.71 -22.33
C PHE A 107 4.56 -7.45 -23.11
N LEU A 108 5.03 -7.32 -24.35
CA LEU A 108 4.69 -6.21 -25.24
C LEU A 108 3.19 -6.20 -25.60
N LEU A 109 2.60 -7.38 -25.85
CA LEU A 109 1.16 -7.53 -26.11
C LEU A 109 0.34 -7.14 -24.90
N ILE A 110 0.66 -7.66 -23.71
CA ILE A 110 -0.09 -7.30 -22.48
C ILE A 110 0.05 -5.80 -22.20
N TRP A 111 1.25 -5.22 -22.36
CA TRP A 111 1.47 -3.79 -22.22
C TRP A 111 0.63 -2.97 -23.19
N SER A 112 0.64 -3.33 -24.47
CA SER A 112 -0.17 -2.66 -25.50
C SER A 112 -1.66 -2.76 -25.21
N MET A 113 -2.15 -3.95 -24.84
CA MET A 113 -3.56 -4.15 -24.46
C MET A 113 -3.91 -3.32 -23.23
N ASN A 114 -3.05 -3.27 -22.21
CA ASN A 114 -3.31 -2.51 -20.99
C ASN A 114 -3.43 -1.00 -21.29
N GLN A 115 -2.59 -0.47 -22.19
CA GLN A 115 -2.69 0.92 -22.64
C GLN A 115 -3.99 1.19 -23.43
N LEU A 116 -4.37 0.28 -24.33
CA LEU A 116 -5.62 0.39 -25.08
C LEU A 116 -6.83 0.37 -24.13
N PHE A 117 -6.86 -0.55 -23.16
CA PHE A 117 -7.93 -0.61 -22.16
C PHE A 117 -8.00 0.65 -21.30
N LYS A 118 -6.86 1.20 -20.87
CA LYS A 118 -6.83 2.47 -20.13
C LYS A 118 -7.47 3.61 -20.94
N ARG A 119 -7.12 3.72 -22.23
CA ARG A 119 -7.66 4.74 -23.11
C ARG A 119 -9.15 4.54 -23.39
N TRP A 120 -9.58 3.32 -23.68
CA TRP A 120 -10.99 3.00 -23.99
C TRP A 120 -11.92 3.20 -22.80
N LEU A 121 -11.50 2.78 -21.60
CA LEU A 121 -12.31 2.89 -20.39
C LEU A 121 -12.16 4.25 -19.69
N HIS A 122 -11.55 5.24 -20.36
CA HIS A 122 -11.35 6.60 -19.85
C HIS A 122 -10.73 6.60 -18.44
N TYR A 123 -9.72 5.75 -18.23
CA TYR A 123 -9.06 5.63 -16.93
C TYR A 123 -8.43 6.95 -16.50
N ASP A 124 -8.00 7.79 -17.44
CA ASP A 124 -7.46 9.12 -17.15
C ASP A 124 -8.48 9.99 -16.40
N HIS A 125 -9.77 9.90 -16.75
CA HIS A 125 -10.83 10.60 -16.04
C HIS A 125 -11.01 10.04 -14.62
N LYS A 126 -10.96 8.72 -14.45
CA LYS A 126 -11.09 8.07 -13.13
C LYS A 126 -9.89 8.38 -12.23
N VAL A 127 -8.68 8.41 -12.79
CA VAL A 127 -7.46 8.81 -12.09
C VAL A 127 -7.56 10.27 -11.69
N HIS A 128 -8.04 11.14 -12.59
CA HIS A 128 -8.24 12.55 -12.30
C HIS A 128 -9.26 12.77 -11.16
N GLU A 129 -10.42 12.13 -11.20
CA GLU A 129 -11.42 12.20 -10.12
C GLU A 129 -10.86 11.76 -8.77
N VAL A 130 -10.14 10.63 -8.75
CA VAL A 130 -9.50 10.15 -7.51
C VAL A 130 -8.43 11.13 -7.03
N SER A 131 -7.65 11.72 -7.95
CA SER A 131 -6.63 12.73 -7.60
C SER A 131 -7.24 14.01 -7.02
N LEU A 132 -8.39 14.46 -7.55
CA LEU A 132 -9.13 15.60 -7.03
C LEU A 132 -9.68 15.30 -5.63
N ALA A 133 -10.36 14.16 -5.46
CA ALA A 133 -10.88 13.74 -4.16
C ALA A 133 -9.76 13.59 -3.10
N LEU A 134 -8.58 13.13 -3.51
CA LEU A 134 -7.42 13.01 -2.63
C LEU A 134 -6.88 14.39 -2.24
N LYS A 135 -6.81 15.33 -3.20
CA LYS A 135 -6.42 16.72 -2.92
C LYS A 135 -7.39 17.39 -1.95
N GLU A 136 -8.69 17.26 -2.18
CA GLU A 136 -9.74 17.77 -1.27
C GLU A 136 -9.60 17.16 0.14
N ALA A 137 -9.40 15.84 0.23
CA ALA A 137 -9.20 15.18 1.52
C ALA A 137 -7.95 15.67 2.26
N ARG A 138 -6.88 16.03 1.55
CA ARG A 138 -5.66 16.63 2.15
C ARG A 138 -5.90 18.06 2.64
N GLU A 139 -6.64 18.86 1.88
CA GLU A 139 -7.01 20.22 2.28
C GLU A 139 -7.88 20.20 3.54
N VAL A 140 -8.87 19.32 3.60
CA VAL A 140 -9.74 19.11 4.78
C VAL A 140 -8.92 18.63 5.98
N GLU A 141 -8.01 17.69 5.80
CA GLU A 141 -7.13 17.21 6.87
C GLU A 141 -6.28 18.35 7.45
N GLN A 142 -5.70 19.18 6.57
CA GLN A 142 -4.87 20.32 6.97
C GLN A 142 -5.68 21.35 7.76
N GLU A 143 -6.89 21.68 7.30
CA GLU A 143 -7.80 22.60 7.99
C GLU A 143 -8.20 22.06 9.38
N LEU A 144 -8.52 20.77 9.47
CA LEU A 144 -8.85 20.11 10.74
C LEU A 144 -7.67 20.07 11.70
N LYS A 145 -6.46 19.78 11.21
CA LYS A 145 -5.22 19.80 12.01
C LYS A 145 -4.92 21.19 12.55
N GLN A 146 -5.09 22.24 11.74
CA GLN A 146 -4.89 23.62 12.16
C GLN A 146 -5.96 24.06 13.18
N THR A 147 -7.21 23.66 12.97
CA THR A 147 -8.28 23.90 13.94
C THR A 147 -7.98 23.21 15.27
N LEU A 148 -7.51 21.97 15.22
CA LEU A 148 -7.14 21.21 16.41
C LEU A 148 -5.96 21.84 17.15
N SER A 149 -4.89 22.25 16.45
CA SER A 149 -3.72 22.90 17.07
C SER A 149 -4.07 24.21 17.76
N ASN A 150 -5.08 24.93 17.25
CA ASN A 150 -5.56 26.17 17.87
C ASN A 150 -6.43 25.91 19.11
N GLN A 151 -6.99 24.71 19.26
CA GLN A 151 -7.88 24.36 20.35
C GLN A 151 -7.17 23.70 21.53
N THR A 152 -5.99 23.09 21.33
CA THR A 152 -5.33 22.32 22.38
C THR A 152 -3.81 22.51 22.40
N THR A 153 -3.23 22.45 23.59
CA THR A 153 -1.78 22.44 23.82
C THR A 153 -1.22 21.02 23.97
N ILE A 154 -2.08 20.00 23.93
CA ILE A 154 -1.67 18.59 23.98
C ILE A 154 -0.80 18.29 22.76
N PRO A 155 0.39 17.67 22.92
CA PRO A 155 1.24 17.33 21.78
C PRO A 155 0.51 16.42 20.78
N MET A 156 0.70 16.67 19.48
CA MET A 156 0.03 15.94 18.39
C MET A 156 0.19 14.42 18.47
N TYR A 157 1.30 13.96 19.03
CA TYR A 157 1.55 12.55 19.35
C TYR A 157 0.42 11.90 20.16
N TYR A 158 -0.11 12.59 21.18
CA TYR A 158 -1.16 12.06 22.06
C TYR A 158 -2.57 12.38 21.53
N LEU A 159 -2.68 13.12 20.42
CA LEU A 159 -3.96 13.45 19.77
C LEU A 159 -4.36 12.33 18.82
N LYS A 160 -4.53 11.13 19.39
CA LYS A 160 -5.05 9.94 18.73
C LYS A 160 -6.30 9.47 19.44
N THR A 161 -7.26 8.91 18.72
CA THR A 161 -8.54 8.46 19.30
C THR A 161 -8.31 7.46 20.44
N TYR A 162 -7.31 6.59 20.29
CA TYR A 162 -6.90 5.64 21.34
C TYR A 162 -6.41 6.32 22.62
N ALA A 163 -5.52 7.31 22.51
CA ALA A 163 -4.96 8.02 23.65
C ALA A 163 -6.00 8.91 24.34
N LEU A 164 -6.83 9.63 23.56
CA LEU A 164 -7.91 10.45 24.10
C LEU A 164 -8.95 9.63 24.87
N ALA A 165 -9.34 8.45 24.38
CA ALA A 165 -10.26 7.55 25.08
C ALA A 165 -9.67 7.05 26.42
N LYS A 166 -8.34 6.83 26.46
CA LYS A 166 -7.63 6.49 27.71
C LYS A 166 -7.63 7.66 28.69
N PHE A 167 -7.30 8.87 28.23
CA PHE A 167 -7.35 10.06 29.08
C PHE A 167 -8.75 10.31 29.64
N GLU A 168 -9.78 10.24 28.80
CA GLU A 168 -11.18 10.35 29.25
C GLU A 168 -11.50 9.32 30.35
N THR A 169 -11.06 8.07 30.17
CA THR A 169 -11.25 7.02 31.18
C THR A 169 -10.53 7.33 32.50
N TYR A 170 -9.34 7.95 32.46
CA TYR A 170 -8.61 8.31 33.66
C TYR A 170 -9.31 9.40 34.45
N PHE A 171 -9.80 10.45 33.77
CA PHE A 171 -10.56 11.52 34.42
C PHE A 171 -11.92 11.03 34.94
N LEU A 172 -12.66 10.24 34.16
CA LEU A 172 -13.94 9.66 34.61
C LEU A 172 -13.81 8.77 35.85
N ARG A 173 -12.66 8.09 36.00
CA ARG A 173 -12.36 7.22 37.13
C ARG A 173 -11.59 7.91 38.25
N GLN A 174 -11.39 9.24 38.18
CA GLN A 174 -10.61 10.00 39.17
C GLN A 174 -9.21 9.41 39.40
N ARG A 175 -8.58 8.90 38.33
CA ARG A 175 -7.20 8.38 38.35
C ARG A 175 -6.16 9.45 38.04
N ALA A 176 -6.60 10.56 37.46
CA ALA A 176 -5.75 11.69 37.12
C ALA A 176 -6.52 12.98 37.39
N ASP A 177 -5.83 13.94 38.00
CA ASP A 177 -6.38 15.26 38.31
C ASP A 177 -5.87 16.31 37.30
N SER A 178 -4.82 15.97 36.55
CA SER A 178 -4.23 16.86 35.54
C SER A 178 -3.91 16.14 34.24
N MET A 179 -3.83 16.90 33.14
CA MET A 179 -3.41 16.36 31.84
C MET A 179 -2.00 15.76 31.89
N LYS A 180 -1.09 16.34 32.68
CA LYS A 180 0.27 15.82 32.87
C LYS A 180 0.25 14.42 33.50
N GLU A 181 -0.60 14.23 34.51
CA GLU A 181 -0.76 12.93 35.17
C GLU A 181 -1.43 11.90 34.25
N ALA A 182 -2.45 12.31 33.49
CA ALA A 182 -3.09 11.45 32.50
C ALA A 182 -2.10 10.97 31.41
N ILE A 183 -1.20 11.86 30.95
CA ILE A 183 -0.13 11.51 30.01
C ILE A 183 0.85 10.52 30.66
N ASN A 184 1.31 10.80 31.88
CA ASN A 184 2.25 9.92 32.58
C ASN A 184 1.67 8.51 32.80
N LEU A 185 0.39 8.42 33.19
CA LEU A 185 -0.31 7.14 33.33
C LEU A 185 -0.43 6.40 32.00
N PHE A 186 -0.73 7.14 30.92
CA PHE A 186 -0.80 6.55 29.58
C PHE A 186 0.55 5.97 29.14
N GLU A 187 1.65 6.70 29.32
CA GLU A 187 2.99 6.23 28.99
C GLU A 187 3.40 5.00 29.79
N LEU A 188 3.10 5.00 31.10
CA LEU A 188 3.38 3.86 31.97
C LEU A 188 2.60 2.61 31.53
N GLU A 189 1.30 2.75 31.27
CA GLU A 189 0.47 1.66 30.74
C GLU A 189 1.00 1.20 29.38
N GLN A 190 1.37 2.12 28.49
CA GLN A 190 1.87 1.80 27.15
C GLN A 190 3.19 1.02 27.20
N GLN A 191 4.14 1.45 28.04
CA GLN A 191 5.41 0.75 28.23
C GLN A 191 5.20 -0.67 28.74
N HIS A 192 4.31 -0.84 29.73
CA HIS A 192 3.97 -2.16 30.27
C HIS A 192 3.32 -3.06 29.20
N VAL A 193 2.38 -2.53 28.42
CA VAL A 193 1.72 -3.23 27.30
C VAL A 193 2.75 -3.63 26.22
N LEU A 194 3.70 -2.76 25.88
CA LEU A 194 4.76 -3.06 24.92
C LEU A 194 5.73 -4.13 25.42
N GLN A 195 6.09 -4.11 26.71
CA GLN A 195 6.91 -5.15 27.32
C GLN A 195 6.23 -6.51 27.27
N GLN A 196 4.94 -6.57 27.62
CA GLN A 196 4.14 -7.79 27.51
C GLN A 196 4.08 -8.27 26.05
N TYR A 197 3.84 -7.36 25.10
CA TYR A 197 3.81 -7.71 23.69
C TYR A 197 5.12 -8.36 23.20
N ARG A 198 6.27 -7.77 23.55
CA ARG A 198 7.60 -8.31 23.21
C ARG A 198 7.81 -9.71 23.81
N PHE A 199 7.38 -9.92 25.05
CA PHE A 199 7.44 -11.23 25.70
C PHE A 199 6.59 -12.28 24.97
N TYR A 200 5.34 -11.95 24.62
CA TYR A 200 4.47 -12.87 23.88
C TYR A 200 4.98 -13.19 22.46
N GLN A 201 5.53 -12.19 21.76
CA GLN A 201 6.15 -12.43 20.46
C GLN A 201 7.34 -13.39 20.56
N TYR A 202 8.19 -13.21 21.57
CA TYR A 202 9.33 -14.08 21.82
C TYR A 202 8.91 -15.55 22.10
N ASN A 203 7.80 -15.73 22.81
CA ASN A 203 7.26 -17.06 23.14
C ASN A 203 6.40 -17.69 22.04
N GLY A 204 6.19 -17.00 20.90
CA GLY A 204 5.43 -17.53 19.76
C GLY A 204 3.92 -17.61 19.94
N GLU A 205 3.36 -16.96 20.97
CA GLU A 205 1.93 -17.03 21.29
C GLU A 205 1.09 -16.08 20.42
N ARG A 206 0.40 -16.64 19.41
CA ARG A 206 -0.43 -15.88 18.45
C ARG A 206 -1.80 -15.44 18.95
N ARG A 207 -2.24 -15.88 20.15
CA ARG A 207 -3.60 -15.61 20.64
C ARG A 207 -3.79 -14.20 21.20
N PHE A 208 -2.71 -13.57 21.68
CA PHE A 208 -2.79 -12.30 22.39
C PHE A 208 -2.49 -11.06 21.52
N THR A 209 -1.97 -11.26 20.31
CA THR A 209 -1.45 -10.22 19.40
C THR A 209 -2.44 -9.05 19.19
N LYS A 210 -3.73 -9.33 19.01
CA LYS A 210 -4.74 -8.29 18.68
C LYS A 210 -4.97 -7.24 19.79
N MET A 211 -4.83 -7.60 21.06
CA MET A 211 -5.01 -6.64 22.16
C MET A 211 -3.82 -5.68 22.27
N TYR A 212 -2.62 -6.17 21.97
CA TYR A 212 -1.38 -5.40 22.01
C TYR A 212 -1.12 -4.61 20.72
N GLU A 213 -1.78 -4.99 19.62
CA GLU A 213 -1.60 -4.42 18.28
C GLU A 213 -1.83 -2.91 18.26
N LYS A 214 -2.87 -2.39 18.94
CA LYS A 214 -3.14 -0.94 18.99
C LYS A 214 -2.04 -0.13 19.68
N ALA A 215 -1.45 -0.67 20.74
CA ALA A 215 -0.34 -0.01 21.43
C ALA A 215 0.95 -0.07 20.61
N ALA A 216 1.19 -1.19 19.90
CA ALA A 216 2.31 -1.34 18.99
C ALA A 216 2.15 -0.47 17.71
N GLU A 217 0.93 -0.34 17.18
CA GLU A 217 0.58 0.54 16.07
C GLU A 217 0.78 2.00 16.45
N PHE A 218 0.33 2.39 17.65
CA PHE A 218 0.58 3.72 18.18
C PHE A 218 2.08 3.99 18.21
N GLU A 219 2.89 3.12 18.85
CA GLU A 219 4.37 3.24 18.89
C GLU A 219 5.02 3.29 17.50
N LYS A 220 4.51 2.52 16.54
CA LYS A 220 5.01 2.57 15.16
C LYS A 220 4.74 3.93 14.53
N GLN A 221 3.56 4.49 14.74
CA GLN A 221 3.20 5.83 14.26
C GLN A 221 4.06 6.92 14.91
N VAL A 222 4.40 6.78 16.20
CA VAL A 222 5.38 7.63 16.89
C VAL A 222 6.71 7.65 16.14
N SER A 223 7.29 6.47 15.95
CA SER A 223 8.62 6.33 15.34
C SER A 223 8.70 6.82 13.91
N SER A 224 7.56 6.91 13.20
CA SER A 224 7.47 7.48 11.85
C SER A 224 7.21 8.99 11.81
N SER A 225 6.85 9.59 12.94
CA SER A 225 6.51 11.02 13.08
C SER A 225 7.61 11.83 13.79
N SER A 226 8.67 11.17 14.25
CA SER A 226 9.86 11.74 14.89
C SER A 226 11.04 11.72 13.92
#